data_AF-A0A534ZLC3-F1
#
_entry.id   AF-A0A534ZLC3-F1
#
_cell.length_a   1.000
_cell.length_b   1.000
_cell.length_c   1.000
_cell.angle_alpha   90.00
_cell.angle_beta   90.00
_cell.angle_gamma   90.00
#
_symmetry.space_group_name_H-M   'P 1'
#
loop_
_entity.id
_entity.type
_entity.pdbx_description
1 polymer ?
#
loop_
_entity_poly.entity_id
_entity_poly.type
_entity_poly.pdbx_seq_one_letter_code
_entity_poly.pdbx_strand_id
1 'polypeptide(L)' 'MKIVAAFPRPVRRIEHSWIPLPDGCRLAARVWLPEDAETSPVPAIVEYTPYRKRDFTRARDEPMHH' A
#
# COMPACT_ATOMS: atom_id res chain seq x y z
N MET A 1 26.05 -6.54 7.38
CA MET A 1 24.62 -6.12 7.38
C MET A 1 24.57 -4.66 6.99
N LYS A 2 23.83 -4.27 5.95
CA LYS A 2 23.67 -2.87 5.53
C LYS A 2 22.28 -2.40 5.96
N ILE A 3 22.22 -1.40 6.83
CA ILE A 3 20.97 -0.78 7.26
C ILE A 3 20.73 0.42 6.35
N VAL A 4 19.56 0.48 5.72
CA VAL A 4 19.11 1.62 4.93
C VAL A 4 18.06 2.36 5.76
N ALA A 5 18.34 3.60 6.09
CA ALA A 5 17.44 4.47 6.87
C ALA A 5 16.78 5.56 6.01
N ALA A 6 17.20 5.71 4.75
CA ALA A 6 16.69 6.72 3.84
C ALA A 6 16.36 6.08 2.49
N PHE A 7 15.14 6.30 2.02
CA PHE A 7 14.65 5.86 0.73
C PHE A 7 14.58 7.05 -0.24
N PRO A 8 14.76 6.84 -1.55
CA PRO A 8 14.92 7.91 -2.52
C PRO A 8 13.63 8.68 -2.82
N ARG A 9 12.46 8.18 -2.43
CA ARG A 9 11.16 8.79 -2.71
C ARG A 9 10.35 8.95 -1.44
N PRO A 10 9.76 10.14 -1.18
CA PRO A 10 8.74 10.27 -0.16
C PRO A 10 7.49 9.47 -0.58
N VAL A 11 6.80 8.93 0.41
CA VAL A 11 5.62 8.07 0.21
C VAL A 11 4.44 8.68 0.93
N ARG A 12 3.35 8.93 0.21
CA ARG A 12 2.06 9.28 0.78
C ARG A 12 1.20 8.05 0.96
N ARG A 13 0.47 8.00 2.08
CA ARG A 13 -0.40 6.86 2.42
C ARG A 13 -1.87 7.19 2.17
N ILE A 14 -2.51 6.38 1.34
CA ILE A 14 -3.96 6.38 1.14
C ILE A 14 -4.54 5.29 2.02
N GLU A 15 -5.15 5.70 3.14
CA GLU A 15 -5.65 4.76 4.15
C GLU A 15 -6.80 3.88 3.64
N HIS A 16 -7.58 4.39 2.69
CA HIS A 16 -8.71 3.68 2.09
C HIS A 16 -8.92 4.11 0.64
N SER A 17 -8.93 3.12 -0.25
CA SER A 17 -9.34 3.25 -1.65
C SER A 17 -10.25 2.09 -2.01
N TRP A 18 -11.16 2.31 -2.97
CA TRP A 18 -12.02 1.26 -3.51
C TRP A 18 -11.47 0.76 -4.84
N ILE A 19 -11.41 -0.55 -5.00
CA ILE A 19 -11.18 -1.21 -6.29
C ILE A 19 -12.49 -1.86 -6.72
N PRO A 20 -13.22 -1.29 -7.69
CA PRO A 20 -14.44 -1.90 -8.21
C PRO A 20 -14.09 -3.13 -9.05
N LEU A 21 -14.85 -4.19 -8.89
CA LEU A 21 -14.76 -5.41 -9.67
C LEU A 21 -15.89 -5.48 -10.71
N PRO A 22 -15.74 -6.27 -11.80
CA PRO A 22 -16.74 -6.37 -12.86
C PRO A 22 -18.13 -6.85 -12.40
N ASP A 23 -18.20 -7.55 -11.28
CA ASP A 23 -19.46 -8.06 -10.67
C ASP A 23 -20.15 -7.04 -9.76
N GLY A 24 -19.59 -5.83 -9.62
CA GLY A 24 -20.10 -4.79 -8.73
C GLY A 24 -19.58 -4.87 -7.29
N CYS A 25 -18.78 -5.89 -6.94
CA CYS A 25 -18.08 -5.93 -5.66
C CYS A 25 -17.03 -4.81 -5.57
N ARG A 26 -16.69 -4.42 -4.33
CA ARG A 26 -15.64 -3.42 -4.07
C ARG A 26 -14.63 -3.96 -3.06
N LEU A 27 -13.37 -4.05 -3.46
CA LEU A 27 -12.28 -4.35 -2.55
C LEU A 27 -11.78 -3.07 -1.88
N ALA A 28 -11.53 -3.16 -0.57
CA ALA A 28 -10.93 -2.07 0.19
C ALA A 28 -9.41 -2.20 0.16
N ALA A 29 -8.73 -1.20 -0.39
CA ALA A 29 -7.27 -1.16 -0.46
C ALA A 29 -6.69 -0.09 0.46
N ARG A 30 -5.50 -0.35 0.99
CA ARG A 30 -4.59 0.66 1.53
C ARG A 30 -3.45 0.79 0.54
N VAL A 31 -3.02 2.02 0.25
CA VAL A 31 -2.00 2.27 -0.77
C VAL A 31 -0.88 3.09 -0.16
N TRP A 32 0.35 2.65 -0.38
CA TRP A 32 1.56 3.42 -0.20
C TRP A 32 1.99 3.86 -1.60
N LEU A 33 1.92 5.16 -1.86
CA LEU A 33 2.17 5.70 -3.20
C LEU A 33 3.33 6.69 -3.12
N PRO A 34 4.39 6.55 -3.94
CA PRO A 34 5.37 7.61 -4.11
C PRO A 34 4.68 8.92 -4.49
N GLU A 35 5.13 10.05 -3.93
CA GLU A 35 4.51 11.35 -4.22
C GLU A 35 4.63 11.77 -5.69
N ASP A 36 5.57 11.20 -6.43
CA ASP A 36 5.81 11.46 -7.84
C ASP A 36 5.17 10.42 -8.78
N ALA A 37 4.37 9.49 -8.25
CA ALA A 37 3.87 8.34 -9.01
C ALA A 37 2.92 8.73 -10.16
N GLU A 38 2.22 9.88 -10.08
CA GLU A 38 1.37 10.36 -11.18
C GLU A 38 2.19 10.79 -12.41
N THR A 39 3.41 11.31 -12.21
CA THR A 39 4.28 11.80 -13.29
C THR A 39 5.42 10.84 -13.65
N SER A 40 5.87 10.02 -12.70
CA SER A 40 6.91 9.00 -12.85
C SER A 40 6.42 7.69 -12.22
N PRO A 41 5.53 6.94 -12.90
CA PRO A 41 4.95 5.73 -12.35
C PRO A 41 5.99 4.65 -12.07
N VAL A 42 5.70 3.82 -11.09
CA VAL A 42 6.49 2.65 -10.71
C VAL A 42 5.63 1.40 -10.78
N PRO A 43 6.22 0.21 -10.93
CA PRO A 43 5.49 -1.05 -10.79
C PRO A 43 4.80 -1.14 -9.43
N ALA A 44 3.59 -1.67 -9.40
CA ALA A 44 2.85 -1.92 -8.17
C ALA A 44 3.13 -3.33 -7.63
N ILE A 45 3.24 -3.44 -6.31
CA ILE A 45 3.20 -4.72 -5.59
C ILE A 45 1.81 -4.81 -4.94
N VAL A 46 1.16 -5.96 -5.08
CA VAL A 46 -0.17 -6.20 -4.51
C VAL A 46 -0.08 -7.35 -3.52
N GLU A 47 -0.45 -7.08 -2.28
CA GLU A 47 -0.71 -8.10 -1.27
C GLU A 47 -2.22 -8.22 -1.07
N TYR A 48 -2.75 -9.43 -1.20
CA TYR A 48 -4.16 -9.72 -0.96
C TYR A 48 -4.29 -10.60 0.27
N THR A 49 -4.98 -10.09 1.28
CA THR A 49 -5.21 -10.81 2.54
C THR A 49 -6.70 -11.02 2.75
N PRO A 50 -7.13 -12.22 3.21
CA PRO A 50 -8.55 -12.50 3.47
C PRO A 50 -9.04 -11.90 4.80
N TYR A 51 -8.12 -11.30 5.57
CA TYR A 51 -8.39 -10.69 6.87
C TYR A 51 -8.61 -9.19 6.73
N ARG A 52 -9.24 -8.56 7.73
CA ARG A 52 -9.56 -7.13 7.63
C ARG A 52 -8.29 -6.28 7.62
N LYS A 53 -8.21 -5.33 6.67
CA LYS A 53 -7.09 -4.38 6.49
C LYS A 53 -6.74 -3.50 7.71
N ARG A 54 -7.59 -3.49 8.76
CA ARG A 54 -7.43 -2.66 9.96
C ARG A 54 -7.27 -3.47 11.25
N ASP A 55 -7.30 -4.80 11.18
CA ASP A 55 -7.29 -5.64 12.37
C ASP A 55 -5.85 -6.13 12.68
N PHE A 56 -5.74 -6.99 13.70
CA PHE A 56 -4.54 -7.56 14.34
C PHE A 56 -3.21 -7.56 13.56
N THR A 57 -3.18 -7.96 12.28
CA THR A 57 -1.91 -8.04 11.53
C THR A 57 -1.36 -6.68 11.12
N ARG A 58 -2.17 -5.61 11.16
CA ARG A 58 -1.77 -4.26 10.75
C ARG A 58 -0.50 -3.77 11.42
N ALA A 59 -0.35 -3.96 12.73
CA ALA A 59 0.81 -3.48 13.46
C ALA A 59 2.12 -4.18 13.02
N ARG A 60 2.01 -5.44 12.57
CA ARG A 60 3.11 -6.21 12.00
C ARG A 60 3.39 -5.80 10.55
N ASP A 61 2.34 -5.59 9.76
CA ASP A 61 2.45 -5.36 8.31
C ASP A 61 2.86 -3.93 7.98
N GLU A 62 2.38 -2.94 8.76
CA GLU A 62 2.62 -1.52 8.52
C GLU A 62 4.11 -1.16 8.36
N PRO A 63 5.03 -1.58 9.27
CA PRO A 63 6.47 -1.32 9.14
C PRO A 63 7.13 -1.88 7.86
N MET A 64 6.53 -2.84 7.18
CA MET A 64 7.13 -3.48 5.99
C MET A 64 7.00 -2.64 4.72
N HIS A 65 6.18 -1.59 4.73
CA HIS A 65 5.81 -0.82 3.53
C HIS A 65 6.17 0.67 3.62
N HIS A 66 6.96 1.08 4.61
CA HIS A 66 7.44 2.47 4.81
C HIS A 66 8.80 2.73 4.16
#